data_AF-A0A118JZX3-F1
#
_entry.id   AF-A0A118JZX3-F1
#
_cell.length_a   1.000
_cell.length_b   1.000
_cell.length_c   1.000
_cell.angle_alpha   90.00
_cell.angle_beta   90.00
_cell.angle_gamma   90.00
#
_symmetry.space_group_name_H-M   'P 1'
#
loop_
_entity.id
_entity.type
_entity.pdbx_description
1 polymer ?
#
loop_
_entity_poly.entity_id
_entity_poly.type
_entity_poly.pdbx_seq_one_letter_code
_entity_poly.pdbx_strand_id
1 'polypeptide(L)'
;MIINLHFLLVCFSSFISIIASSSPPLNFTVYGTADVNHTSIILTQNLHNCTSNAQHSNIGRVFYKNPIRFLDSSFNSTVSFSTRFSFIIIPPPPLCLAGEGVAFLITSDSNSLPHSVGCIGLPKSIDQLSDSSFLAVEFDTSFDQGLGDINDNHVGIDVDSIFSIASVDLMSTGIDLKSGKRITAWIEYRNSEKIIQIWVGYTQIKPENPILVAPLDISKRFNGFMYVGFSASNGRGSATHLIDNWRLKTSESVPPNIEVETVKSENCLICFPEDSGKDEEDKKGSSNHHHYSDKRVLELALGLLGLNVILILLTVCLVLLYVCFMKRRNPSKKPTEEPQICSSRFQENRMPRRLKLSEIRSATKGFCRNQIVSEGVSAILYEASLPSCGNVAVKRFINANKTSSFEGQFVTEFVKMAGSLRHRNLVQLQGWCCEKKELILVYEFITNGSLDKILHHPTPANNSLSFDARSKILLGVSSALVYLHEECEKPIIHRN
;
A
#
# COMPACT_ATOMS: atom_id res chain seq x y z
N MET A 1 20.61 42.54 -17.97
CA MET A 1 20.69 41.31 -17.15
C MET A 1 19.38 40.93 -16.47
N ILE A 2 18.38 41.82 -16.36
CA ILE A 2 17.08 41.53 -15.70
C ILE A 2 16.03 40.94 -16.67
N ILE A 3 16.11 41.25 -17.97
CA ILE A 3 15.16 40.72 -18.98
C ILE A 3 15.37 39.21 -19.27
N ASN A 4 16.58 38.68 -19.07
CA ASN A 4 16.87 37.25 -19.25
C ASN A 4 16.37 36.36 -18.10
N LEU A 5 16.05 36.91 -16.93
CA LEU A 5 15.58 36.13 -15.79
C LEU A 5 14.07 35.84 -15.87
N HIS A 6 13.28 36.77 -16.43
CA HIS A 6 11.85 36.55 -16.65
C HIS A 6 11.55 35.56 -17.77
N PHE A 7 12.35 35.54 -18.84
CA PHE A 7 12.18 34.56 -19.91
C PHE A 7 12.55 33.13 -19.46
N LEU A 8 13.55 33.00 -18.57
CA LEU A 8 13.90 31.72 -17.97
C LEU A 8 12.80 31.20 -17.02
N LEU A 9 12.17 32.09 -16.23
CA LEU A 9 11.10 31.71 -15.30
C LEU A 9 9.82 31.23 -16.00
N VAL A 10 9.47 31.85 -17.14
CA VAL A 10 8.28 31.45 -17.93
C VAL A 10 8.51 30.13 -18.68
N CYS A 11 9.75 29.85 -19.11
CA CYS A 11 10.11 28.55 -19.68
C CYS A 11 10.19 27.43 -18.62
N PHE A 12 10.56 27.74 -17.37
CA PHE A 12 10.51 26.76 -16.27
C PHE A 12 9.08 26.47 -15.78
N SER A 13 8.15 27.44 -15.78
CA SER A 13 6.75 27.17 -15.41
C SER A 13 5.99 26.37 -16.47
N SER A 14 6.35 26.53 -17.74
CA SER A 14 5.80 25.71 -18.84
C SER A 14 6.47 24.34 -18.96
N PHE A 15 7.71 24.15 -18.48
CA PHE A 15 8.31 22.82 -18.32
C PHE A 15 7.80 22.07 -17.08
N ILE A 16 7.48 22.75 -15.97
CA ILE A 16 6.88 22.13 -14.79
C ILE A 16 5.43 21.69 -15.06
N SER A 17 4.74 22.32 -16.02
CA SER A 17 3.39 21.94 -16.43
C SER A 17 3.34 20.77 -17.42
N ILE A 18 4.49 20.26 -17.91
CA ILE A 18 4.57 19.12 -18.85
C ILE A 18 5.22 17.88 -18.20
N ILE A 19 5.72 17.97 -16.96
CA ILE A 19 5.97 16.80 -16.10
C ILE A 19 4.75 16.55 -15.20
N ALA A 20 3.55 16.87 -15.69
CA ALA A 20 2.32 16.38 -15.10
C ALA A 20 2.07 14.96 -15.60
N SER A 21 2.09 14.01 -14.65
CA SER A 21 1.41 12.73 -14.75
C SER A 21 1.88 11.78 -15.88
N SER A 22 3.06 11.18 -15.70
CA SER A 22 3.15 9.74 -16.01
C SER A 22 3.18 8.98 -14.69
N SER A 23 1.99 8.89 -14.10
CA SER A 23 1.69 7.95 -13.02
C SER A 23 2.20 6.56 -13.44
N PRO A 24 2.86 5.79 -12.55
CA PRO A 24 3.14 4.39 -12.84
C PRO A 24 1.83 3.72 -13.24
N PRO A 25 1.82 2.83 -14.26
CA PRO A 25 0.58 2.21 -14.71
C PRO A 25 -0.04 1.49 -13.52
N LEU A 26 -1.20 1.96 -13.09
CA LEU A 26 -2.05 1.26 -12.13
C LEU A 26 -2.27 -0.16 -12.66
N ASN A 27 -2.00 -1.18 -11.83
CA ASN A 27 -2.07 -2.59 -12.21
C ASN A 27 -3.53 -3.08 -12.29
N PHE A 28 -4.39 -2.32 -12.94
CA PHE A 28 -5.83 -2.56 -13.02
C PHE A 28 -6.34 -2.49 -14.45
N THR A 29 -7.32 -3.35 -14.73
CA THR A 29 -8.20 -3.25 -15.89
C THR A 29 -9.50 -2.61 -15.43
N VAL A 30 -9.88 -1.50 -16.05
CA VAL A 30 -11.01 -0.66 -15.66
C VAL A 30 -12.11 -0.77 -16.71
N TYR A 31 -13.35 -0.96 -16.28
CA TYR A 31 -14.53 -1.10 -17.15
C TYR A 31 -15.66 -0.18 -16.69
N GLY A 32 -16.49 0.23 -17.65
CA GLY A 32 -17.65 1.07 -17.37
C GLY A 32 -17.24 2.46 -16.91
N THR A 33 -17.87 2.94 -15.84
CA THR A 33 -17.63 4.28 -15.27
C THR A 33 -16.61 4.30 -14.14
N ALA A 34 -15.98 3.17 -13.86
CA ALA A 34 -14.96 3.11 -12.85
C ALA A 34 -13.78 4.01 -13.23
N ASP A 35 -13.20 4.64 -12.23
CA ASP A 35 -12.01 5.47 -12.34
C ASP A 35 -11.05 5.09 -11.22
N VAL A 36 -9.76 5.10 -11.53
CA VAL A 36 -8.73 4.72 -10.57
C VAL A 36 -7.74 5.86 -10.46
N ASN A 37 -7.68 6.44 -9.27
CA ASN A 37 -6.75 7.50 -8.95
C ASN A 37 -5.65 6.95 -8.01
N HIS A 38 -4.76 7.84 -7.55
CA HIS A 38 -3.63 7.48 -6.68
C HIS A 38 -3.98 7.17 -5.22
N THR A 39 -5.23 7.34 -4.82
CA THR A 39 -5.69 7.28 -3.41
C THR A 39 -6.96 6.47 -3.19
N SER A 40 -7.71 6.13 -4.25
CA SER A 40 -8.92 5.33 -4.20
C SER A 40 -9.31 4.81 -5.59
N ILE A 41 -10.09 3.73 -5.62
CA ILE A 41 -10.87 3.31 -6.78
C ILE A 41 -12.29 3.85 -6.61
N ILE A 42 -12.76 4.57 -7.61
CA ILE A 42 -14.15 5.03 -7.70
C ILE A 42 -14.87 4.10 -8.67
N LEU A 43 -15.81 3.27 -8.20
CA LEU A 43 -16.53 2.35 -9.07
C LEU A 43 -17.70 3.06 -9.77
N THR A 44 -18.46 3.89 -9.06
CA THR A 44 -19.51 4.74 -9.66
C THR A 44 -19.52 6.10 -8.98
N GLN A 45 -20.21 7.06 -9.59
CA GLN A 45 -20.33 8.43 -9.09
C GLN A 45 -21.80 8.84 -8.96
N ASN A 46 -22.06 9.76 -8.02
CA ASN A 46 -23.36 10.40 -7.86
C ASN A 46 -23.82 11.09 -9.16
N LEU A 47 -25.01 10.73 -9.61
CA LEU A 47 -25.74 11.39 -10.69
C LEU A 47 -26.65 12.49 -10.12
N HIS A 48 -26.69 13.64 -10.79
CA HIS A 48 -27.53 14.78 -10.41
C HIS A 48 -29.03 14.57 -10.67
N ASN A 49 -29.38 13.74 -11.66
CA ASN A 49 -30.77 13.42 -12.01
C ASN A 49 -30.97 11.91 -11.96
N CYS A 50 -31.79 11.44 -11.03
CA CYS A 50 -32.15 10.02 -10.87
C CYS A 50 -33.29 9.59 -11.82
N THR A 51 -33.49 10.36 -12.90
CA THR A 51 -34.52 10.16 -13.91
C THR A 51 -34.00 9.47 -15.17
N SER A 52 -32.82 8.83 -15.13
CA SER A 52 -32.35 8.07 -16.28
C SER A 52 -33.32 6.92 -16.53
N ASN A 53 -33.95 6.95 -17.71
CA ASN A 53 -34.57 5.76 -18.29
C ASN A 53 -33.63 4.57 -18.09
N ALA A 54 -34.18 3.42 -17.72
CA ALA A 54 -33.48 2.18 -17.33
C ALA A 54 -32.46 1.62 -18.35
N GLN A 55 -32.16 2.34 -19.42
CA GLN A 55 -31.21 1.96 -20.48
C GLN A 55 -29.74 2.22 -20.15
N HIS A 56 -29.42 3.04 -19.14
CA HIS A 56 -28.02 3.33 -18.77
C HIS A 56 -27.82 3.27 -17.27
N SER A 57 -27.77 2.04 -16.73
CA SER A 57 -27.29 1.83 -15.36
C SER A 57 -25.80 2.21 -15.31
N ASN A 58 -25.45 3.07 -14.35
CA ASN A 58 -24.07 3.48 -14.11
C ASN A 58 -23.34 2.32 -13.42
N ILE A 59 -22.61 1.52 -14.19
CA ILE A 59 -21.86 0.36 -13.73
C ILE A 59 -20.37 0.64 -13.91
N GLY A 60 -19.58 0.37 -12.88
CA GLY A 60 -18.12 0.39 -12.99
C GLY A 60 -17.49 -0.82 -12.34
N ARG A 61 -16.43 -1.32 -12.98
CA ARG A 61 -15.69 -2.49 -12.51
C ARG A 61 -14.20 -2.24 -12.60
N VAL A 62 -13.47 -2.82 -11.65
CA VAL A 62 -12.02 -2.79 -11.64
C VAL A 62 -11.51 -4.18 -11.31
N PHE A 63 -10.66 -4.73 -12.18
CA PHE A 63 -10.00 -6.01 -11.96
C PHE A 63 -8.50 -5.81 -11.85
N TYR A 64 -7.85 -6.59 -10.99
CA TYR A 64 -6.40 -6.70 -11.01
C TYR A 64 -5.95 -7.21 -12.39
N LYS A 65 -4.97 -6.52 -12.98
CA LYS A 65 -4.58 -6.70 -14.39
C LYS A 65 -4.17 -8.13 -14.74
N ASN A 66 -3.48 -8.80 -13.81
CA ASN A 66 -3.01 -10.17 -14.00
C ASN A 66 -3.93 -11.15 -13.27
N PRO A 67 -4.42 -12.21 -13.91
CA PRO A 67 -5.25 -13.17 -13.22
C PRO A 67 -4.45 -13.92 -12.16
N ILE A 68 -5.13 -14.24 -11.06
CA ILE A 68 -4.55 -14.83 -9.85
C ILE A 68 -4.80 -16.33 -9.87
N ARG A 69 -3.81 -17.08 -9.42
CA ARG A 69 -3.87 -18.53 -9.41
C ARG A 69 -4.75 -19.05 -8.27
N PHE A 70 -5.77 -19.84 -8.61
CA PHE A 70 -6.67 -20.46 -7.64
C PHE A 70 -6.64 -22.00 -7.62
N LEU A 71 -5.97 -22.64 -8.58
CA LEU A 71 -5.71 -24.09 -8.52
C LEU A 71 -4.22 -24.36 -8.29
N ASP A 72 -3.95 -25.31 -7.39
CA ASP A 72 -2.61 -25.86 -7.16
C ASP A 72 -2.16 -26.69 -8.37
N SER A 73 -0.96 -26.41 -8.89
CA SER A 73 -0.32 -27.17 -9.99
C SER A 73 -0.14 -28.64 -9.67
N SER A 74 0.16 -28.94 -8.41
CA SER A 74 0.64 -30.25 -7.98
C SER A 74 -0.53 -31.23 -7.81
N PHE A 75 -1.69 -30.71 -7.38
CA PHE A 75 -2.84 -31.53 -7.02
C PHE A 75 -4.12 -31.19 -7.78
N ASN A 76 -4.09 -30.20 -8.68
CA ASN A 76 -5.25 -29.64 -9.36
C ASN A 76 -6.41 -29.32 -8.39
N SER A 77 -6.06 -28.86 -7.19
CA SER A 77 -6.99 -28.63 -6.09
C SER A 77 -7.09 -27.14 -5.80
N THR A 78 -8.27 -26.67 -5.42
CA THR A 78 -8.48 -25.25 -5.18
C THR A 78 -7.74 -24.77 -3.93
N VAL A 79 -7.13 -23.59 -4.00
CA VAL A 79 -6.42 -23.00 -2.89
C VAL A 79 -7.38 -22.32 -1.92
N SER A 80 -6.96 -22.16 -0.66
CA SER A 80 -7.65 -21.27 0.28
C SER A 80 -7.32 -19.82 -0.09
N PHE A 81 -8.20 -18.89 0.25
CA PHE A 81 -7.91 -17.46 0.05
C PHE A 81 -8.43 -16.60 1.19
N SER A 82 -7.81 -15.45 1.38
CA SER A 82 -8.31 -14.39 2.23
C SER A 82 -8.19 -13.05 1.53
N THR A 83 -9.24 -12.24 1.59
CA THR A 83 -9.19 -10.84 1.17
C THR A 83 -9.67 -9.94 2.29
N ARG A 84 -9.15 -8.72 2.30
CA ARG A 84 -9.65 -7.62 3.11
C ARG A 84 -9.66 -6.39 2.25
N PHE A 85 -10.74 -5.63 2.35
CA PHE A 85 -10.82 -4.33 1.71
C PHE A 85 -11.64 -3.37 2.54
N SER A 86 -11.43 -2.07 2.31
CA SER A 86 -12.22 -0.99 2.88
C SER A 86 -12.93 -0.24 1.77
N PHE A 87 -14.21 0.04 1.96
CA PHE A 87 -15.04 0.73 1.00
C PHE A 87 -15.95 1.77 1.68
N ILE A 88 -16.45 2.72 0.89
CA ILE A 88 -17.39 3.75 1.32
C ILE A 88 -18.51 3.81 0.27
N ILE A 89 -19.76 3.84 0.72
CA ILE A 89 -20.92 4.15 -0.13
C ILE A 89 -21.44 5.51 0.30
N ILE A 90 -21.29 6.51 -0.57
CA ILE A 90 -21.73 7.87 -0.31
C ILE A 90 -23.10 8.03 -0.98
N PRO A 91 -24.20 8.07 -0.19
CA PRO A 91 -25.51 8.33 -0.76
C PRO A 91 -25.58 9.78 -1.30
N PRO A 92 -26.47 10.04 -2.27
CA PRO A 92 -26.65 11.35 -2.85
C PRO A 92 -27.46 12.24 -1.90
N PRO A 93 -27.44 13.58 -2.09
CA PRO A 93 -28.39 14.48 -1.44
C PRO A 93 -29.85 13.99 -1.68
N PRO A 94 -30.80 14.29 -0.78
CA PRO A 94 -31.89 13.41 -0.31
C PRO A 94 -32.99 13.00 -1.31
N LEU A 95 -32.83 13.18 -2.61
CA LEU A 95 -33.87 12.91 -3.62
C LEU A 95 -33.76 11.54 -4.28
N CYS A 96 -32.76 10.71 -3.96
CA CYS A 96 -32.51 9.45 -4.66
C CYS A 96 -32.22 8.27 -3.73
N LEU A 97 -32.59 7.06 -4.20
CA LEU A 97 -32.19 5.80 -3.56
C LEU A 97 -30.68 5.60 -3.69
N ALA A 98 -30.03 5.15 -2.63
CA ALA A 98 -28.61 4.82 -2.59
C ALA A 98 -28.37 3.36 -3.01
N GLY A 99 -28.84 2.99 -4.21
CA GLY A 99 -28.70 1.65 -4.80
C GLY A 99 -27.58 1.61 -5.83
N GLU A 100 -27.06 0.45 -6.25
CA GLU A 100 -27.42 -0.93 -5.85
C GLU A 100 -26.35 -1.61 -4.97
N GLY A 101 -25.17 -1.00 -4.79
CA GLY A 101 -24.15 -1.50 -3.87
C GLY A 101 -22.82 -1.87 -4.53
N VAL A 102 -22.02 -2.66 -3.81
CA VAL A 102 -20.65 -3.07 -4.20
C VAL A 102 -20.50 -4.58 -4.07
N ALA A 103 -19.80 -5.22 -5.01
CA ALA A 103 -19.43 -6.62 -4.92
C ALA A 103 -17.92 -6.82 -5.06
N PHE A 104 -17.35 -7.63 -4.18
CA PHE A 104 -16.04 -8.26 -4.43
C PHE A 104 -16.25 -9.44 -5.36
N LEU A 105 -15.51 -9.52 -6.46
CA LEU A 105 -15.77 -10.44 -7.57
C LEU A 105 -14.53 -11.24 -7.94
N ILE A 106 -14.68 -12.56 -8.02
CA ILE A 106 -13.73 -13.49 -8.63
C ILE A 106 -14.41 -14.10 -9.85
N THR A 107 -13.85 -13.94 -11.05
CA THR A 107 -14.44 -14.42 -12.30
C THR A 107 -13.41 -15.08 -13.20
N SER A 108 -13.82 -16.08 -13.99
CA SER A 108 -12.96 -16.67 -15.03
C SER A 108 -12.80 -15.77 -16.26
N ASP A 109 -13.72 -14.82 -16.45
CA ASP A 109 -13.69 -13.87 -17.56
C ASP A 109 -14.14 -12.48 -17.10
N SER A 110 -13.26 -11.49 -17.24
CA SER A 110 -13.53 -10.09 -16.90
C SER A 110 -14.27 -9.33 -18.01
N ASN A 111 -14.29 -9.85 -19.25
CA ASN A 111 -14.85 -9.17 -20.41
C ASN A 111 -16.31 -9.55 -20.72
N SER A 112 -16.73 -10.78 -20.39
CA SER A 112 -18.10 -11.26 -20.70
C SER A 112 -19.18 -10.80 -19.72
N LEU A 113 -18.83 -10.01 -18.70
CA LEU A 113 -19.82 -9.50 -17.75
C LEU A 113 -20.77 -8.50 -18.45
N PRO A 114 -22.10 -8.67 -18.33
CA PRO A 114 -23.08 -7.88 -19.07
C PRO A 114 -22.96 -6.40 -18.73
N HIS A 115 -23.06 -5.54 -19.75
CA HIS A 115 -22.80 -4.11 -19.64
C HIS A 115 -24.04 -3.27 -19.29
N SER A 116 -25.21 -3.90 -19.10
CA SER A 116 -26.50 -3.19 -19.19
C SER A 116 -27.56 -3.58 -18.15
N VAL A 117 -27.20 -4.35 -17.13
CA VAL A 117 -28.18 -4.84 -16.15
C VAL A 117 -27.78 -4.31 -14.78
N GLY A 118 -28.77 -3.85 -13.98
CA GLY A 118 -28.58 -3.62 -12.55
C GLY A 118 -28.12 -4.90 -11.83
N CYS A 119 -28.33 -4.99 -10.52
CA CYS A 119 -27.80 -6.05 -9.66
C CYS A 119 -26.28 -5.89 -9.42
N ILE A 120 -25.83 -4.70 -8.98
CA ILE A 120 -24.43 -4.44 -8.57
C ILE A 120 -23.42 -4.61 -9.75
N GLY A 121 -23.92 -4.73 -10.98
CA GLY A 121 -23.11 -5.03 -12.16
C GLY A 121 -22.69 -6.50 -12.24
N LEU A 122 -23.43 -7.40 -11.60
CA LEU A 122 -23.28 -8.85 -11.71
C LEU A 122 -24.23 -9.43 -12.77
N PRO A 123 -23.88 -10.54 -13.42
CA PRO A 123 -24.79 -11.22 -14.35
C PRO A 123 -25.92 -11.92 -13.57
N LYS A 124 -27.17 -11.71 -14.01
CA LYS A 124 -28.36 -12.35 -13.39
C LYS A 124 -28.28 -13.87 -13.39
N SER A 125 -27.81 -14.43 -14.50
CA SER A 125 -27.54 -15.84 -14.69
C SER A 125 -26.47 -15.98 -15.75
N ILE A 126 -25.49 -16.86 -15.54
CA ILE A 126 -24.64 -17.35 -16.61
C ILE A 126 -25.49 -18.38 -17.37
N ASP A 127 -26.13 -17.97 -18.47
CA ASP A 127 -26.80 -18.93 -19.34
C ASP A 127 -25.81 -20.04 -19.75
N GLN A 128 -26.29 -21.28 -19.85
CA GLN A 128 -25.53 -22.54 -20.01
C GLN A 128 -24.62 -22.65 -21.26
N LEU A 129 -24.37 -21.54 -21.95
CA LEU A 129 -23.57 -21.42 -23.17
C LEU A 129 -22.24 -20.68 -22.95
N SER A 130 -22.04 -20.01 -21.81
CA SER A 130 -20.75 -19.43 -21.45
C SER A 130 -20.07 -20.29 -20.39
N ASP A 131 -18.87 -20.80 -20.69
CA ASP A 131 -17.94 -21.43 -19.74
C ASP A 131 -17.38 -20.43 -18.69
N SER A 132 -18.09 -19.33 -18.44
CA SER A 132 -17.73 -18.35 -17.43
C SER A 132 -18.26 -18.79 -16.07
N SER A 133 -17.54 -18.41 -15.02
CA SER A 133 -17.86 -18.76 -13.65
C SER A 133 -17.49 -17.58 -12.78
N PHE A 134 -18.31 -17.25 -11.79
CA PHE A 134 -17.98 -16.23 -10.81
C PHE A 134 -18.42 -16.60 -9.39
N LEU A 135 -17.66 -16.06 -8.44
CA LEU A 135 -18.02 -15.95 -7.04
C LEU A 135 -18.05 -14.46 -6.72
N ALA A 136 -19.16 -13.97 -6.17
CA ALA A 136 -19.23 -12.62 -5.64
C ALA A 136 -19.61 -12.64 -4.15
N VAL A 137 -19.08 -11.65 -3.42
CA VAL A 137 -19.62 -11.27 -2.12
C VAL A 137 -20.17 -9.87 -2.28
N GLU A 138 -21.49 -9.75 -2.28
CA GLU A 138 -22.22 -8.51 -2.51
C GLU A 138 -22.54 -7.79 -1.20
N PHE A 139 -22.54 -6.46 -1.26
CA PHE A 139 -22.95 -5.55 -0.20
C PHE A 139 -24.08 -4.72 -0.79
N ASP A 140 -25.29 -5.26 -0.69
CA ASP A 140 -26.47 -4.75 -1.39
C ASP A 140 -27.21 -3.71 -0.54
N THR A 141 -27.47 -2.58 -1.17
CA THR A 141 -28.17 -1.43 -0.59
C THR A 141 -29.59 -1.24 -1.12
N SER A 142 -30.07 -2.18 -1.92
CA SER A 142 -31.37 -2.22 -2.56
C SER A 142 -32.12 -3.49 -2.17
N PHE A 143 -33.45 -3.43 -2.22
CA PHE A 143 -34.31 -4.57 -1.94
C PHE A 143 -35.15 -4.87 -3.18
N ASP A 144 -34.87 -6.02 -3.79
CA ASP A 144 -35.65 -6.65 -4.84
C ASP A 144 -36.09 -8.03 -4.39
N GLN A 145 -37.34 -8.14 -3.96
CA GLN A 145 -37.95 -9.42 -3.57
C GLN A 145 -37.88 -10.47 -4.70
N GLY A 146 -37.84 -10.05 -5.97
CA GLY A 146 -37.72 -10.94 -7.12
C GLY A 146 -36.34 -11.58 -7.27
N LEU A 147 -35.31 -11.02 -6.62
CA LEU A 147 -33.94 -11.56 -6.56
C LEU A 147 -33.66 -12.34 -5.27
N GLY A 148 -34.62 -12.39 -4.35
CA GLY A 148 -34.48 -13.12 -3.09
C GLY A 148 -33.81 -12.30 -1.98
N ASP A 149 -33.67 -10.99 -2.16
CA ASP A 149 -33.09 -10.09 -1.16
C ASP A 149 -33.86 -10.18 0.15
N ILE A 150 -33.12 -10.14 1.27
CA ILE A 150 -33.73 -10.21 2.61
C ILE A 150 -34.14 -8.83 3.13
N ASN A 151 -33.47 -7.77 2.68
CA ASN A 151 -33.76 -6.35 2.94
C ASN A 151 -32.86 -5.47 2.04
N ASP A 152 -32.85 -4.15 2.27
CA ASP A 152 -32.06 -3.17 1.50
C ASP A 152 -30.71 -2.81 2.14
N ASN A 153 -30.16 -3.70 2.98
CA ASN A 153 -28.90 -3.52 3.70
C ASN A 153 -28.34 -4.88 4.16
N HIS A 154 -27.88 -5.68 3.21
CA HIS A 154 -27.40 -7.03 3.48
C HIS A 154 -26.05 -7.32 2.82
N VAL A 155 -25.39 -8.37 3.31
CA VAL A 155 -24.27 -9.00 2.61
C VAL A 155 -24.74 -10.36 2.07
N GLY A 156 -24.35 -10.66 0.84
CA GLY A 156 -24.74 -11.86 0.11
C GLY A 156 -23.53 -12.63 -0.45
N ILE A 157 -23.74 -13.91 -0.76
CA ILE A 157 -22.74 -14.77 -1.42
C ILE A 157 -23.37 -15.33 -2.69
N ASP A 158 -22.82 -14.92 -3.82
CA ASP A 158 -23.36 -15.25 -5.13
C ASP A 158 -22.42 -16.19 -5.87
N VAL A 159 -22.99 -17.24 -6.45
CA VAL A 159 -22.20 -18.27 -7.16
C VAL A 159 -22.87 -18.58 -8.48
N ASP A 160 -22.28 -18.09 -9.56
CA ASP A 160 -22.77 -18.23 -10.94
C ASP A 160 -24.22 -17.74 -11.17
N SER A 161 -24.77 -17.00 -10.21
CA SER A 161 -26.13 -16.49 -10.20
C SER A 161 -26.22 -15.29 -9.26
N ILE A 162 -27.13 -14.36 -9.53
CA ILE A 162 -27.42 -13.22 -8.64
C ILE A 162 -28.23 -13.62 -7.39
N PHE A 163 -28.76 -14.84 -7.34
CA PHE A 163 -29.46 -15.32 -6.16
C PHE A 163 -28.44 -15.78 -5.13
N SER A 164 -28.29 -14.99 -4.06
CA SER A 164 -27.43 -15.30 -2.93
C SER A 164 -27.70 -16.70 -2.37
N ILE A 165 -26.65 -17.55 -2.29
CA ILE A 165 -26.73 -18.87 -1.64
C ILE A 165 -26.83 -18.75 -0.11
N ALA A 166 -26.40 -17.61 0.43
CA ALA A 166 -26.50 -17.24 1.83
C ALA A 166 -26.40 -15.71 1.96
N SER A 167 -27.22 -15.12 2.82
CA SER A 167 -27.22 -13.69 3.09
C SER A 167 -27.50 -13.39 4.57
N VAL A 168 -27.08 -12.21 5.04
CA VAL A 168 -27.35 -11.75 6.42
C VAL A 168 -27.61 -10.24 6.47
N ASP A 169 -28.57 -9.85 7.31
CA ASP A 169 -28.91 -8.46 7.55
C ASP A 169 -27.80 -7.75 8.34
N LEU A 170 -27.20 -6.72 7.73
CA LEU A 170 -26.14 -5.94 8.36
C LEU A 170 -26.69 -4.96 9.41
N MET A 171 -27.94 -4.50 9.29
CA MET A 171 -28.54 -3.58 10.26
C MET A 171 -28.65 -4.22 11.64
N SER A 172 -28.97 -5.52 11.69
CA SER A 172 -29.00 -6.30 12.93
C SER A 172 -27.66 -6.31 13.70
N THR A 173 -26.55 -6.07 12.99
CA THR A 173 -25.19 -5.99 13.54
C THR A 173 -24.71 -4.55 13.76
N GLY A 174 -25.58 -3.56 13.52
CA GLY A 174 -25.28 -2.13 13.66
C GLY A 174 -24.48 -1.54 12.50
N ILE A 175 -24.46 -2.20 11.33
CA ILE A 175 -23.74 -1.76 10.14
C ILE A 175 -24.75 -1.30 9.09
N ASP A 176 -24.75 -0.01 8.81
CA ASP A 176 -25.49 0.62 7.72
C ASP A 176 -24.53 0.89 6.54
N LEU A 177 -24.77 0.19 5.43
CA LEU A 177 -24.02 0.35 4.18
C LEU A 177 -24.17 1.76 3.61
N LYS A 178 -25.32 2.41 3.82
CA LYS A 178 -25.66 3.74 3.29
C LYS A 178 -25.17 4.89 4.18
N SER A 179 -24.42 4.59 5.25
CA SER A 179 -24.01 5.56 6.27
C SER A 179 -22.96 6.59 5.82
N GLY A 180 -22.31 6.41 4.66
CA GLY A 180 -21.16 7.23 4.24
C GLY A 180 -19.89 6.99 5.06
N LYS A 181 -19.91 6.07 6.03
CA LYS A 181 -18.74 5.69 6.83
C LYS A 181 -17.88 4.68 6.08
N ARG A 182 -16.59 4.67 6.40
CA ARG A 182 -15.65 3.61 5.97
C ARG A 182 -16.03 2.27 6.58
N ILE A 183 -16.34 1.30 5.72
CA ILE A 183 -16.65 -0.08 6.08
C ILE A 183 -15.47 -0.95 5.65
N THR A 184 -15.02 -1.85 6.52
CA THR A 184 -14.00 -2.85 6.19
C THR A 184 -14.63 -4.23 6.20
N ALA A 185 -14.36 -4.99 5.13
CA ALA A 185 -14.77 -6.38 4.99
C ALA A 185 -13.56 -7.31 5.00
N TRP A 186 -13.73 -8.50 5.57
CA TRP A 186 -12.79 -9.62 5.49
C TRP A 186 -13.55 -10.83 4.97
N ILE A 187 -13.00 -11.47 3.95
CA ILE A 187 -13.56 -12.70 3.37
C ILE A 187 -12.48 -13.75 3.45
N GLU A 188 -12.76 -14.87 4.09
CA GLU A 188 -11.84 -16.01 4.21
C GLU A 188 -12.52 -17.28 3.72
N TYR A 189 -11.90 -17.95 2.76
CA TYR A 189 -12.33 -19.24 2.25
C TYR A 189 -11.29 -20.30 2.61
N ARG A 190 -11.73 -21.38 3.27
CA ARG A 190 -10.90 -22.54 3.62
C ARG A 190 -11.28 -23.74 2.75
N ASN A 191 -10.38 -24.12 1.84
CA ASN A 191 -10.64 -25.24 0.92
C ASN A 191 -10.73 -26.60 1.64
N SER A 192 -9.99 -26.79 2.73
CA SER A 192 -10.02 -28.04 3.52
C SER A 192 -11.38 -28.31 4.17
N GLU A 193 -12.09 -27.24 4.52
CA GLU A 193 -13.39 -27.30 5.19
C GLU A 193 -14.57 -27.03 4.24
N LYS A 194 -14.30 -26.49 3.04
CA LYS A 194 -15.33 -26.02 2.09
C LYS A 194 -16.26 -25.00 2.73
N ILE A 195 -15.66 -24.02 3.41
CA ILE A 195 -16.39 -22.97 4.13
C ILE A 195 -15.84 -21.60 3.74
N ILE A 196 -16.75 -20.67 3.51
CA ILE A 196 -16.48 -19.24 3.38
C ILE A 196 -17.02 -18.51 4.62
N GLN A 197 -16.24 -17.55 5.12
CA GLN A 197 -16.56 -16.74 6.29
C GLN A 197 -16.36 -15.27 5.97
N ILE A 198 -17.30 -14.44 6.40
CA ILE A 198 -17.30 -13.01 6.11
C ILE A 198 -17.44 -12.25 7.43
N TRP A 199 -16.59 -11.24 7.59
CA TRP A 199 -16.66 -10.25 8.66
C TRP A 199 -16.82 -8.87 8.04
N VAL A 200 -17.58 -8.01 8.70
CA VAL A 200 -17.77 -6.61 8.29
C VAL A 200 -17.74 -5.74 9.54
N GLY A 201 -17.22 -4.52 9.44
CA GLY A 201 -17.30 -3.55 10.53
C GLY A 201 -16.73 -2.18 10.18
N TYR A 202 -17.00 -1.19 11.02
CA TYR A 202 -16.44 0.17 10.93
C TYR A 202 -15.03 0.29 11.53
N THR A 203 -14.28 -0.81 11.57
CA THR A 203 -12.96 -0.92 12.23
C THR A 203 -11.94 -1.47 11.26
N GLN A 204 -10.65 -1.17 11.50
CA GLN A 204 -9.55 -1.77 10.73
C GLN A 204 -9.09 -3.12 11.30
N ILE A 205 -9.58 -3.51 12.49
CA ILE A 205 -9.26 -4.78 13.15
C ILE A 205 -10.39 -5.77 12.86
N LYS A 206 -10.04 -6.99 12.40
CA LYS A 206 -11.03 -8.04 12.13
C LYS A 206 -11.81 -8.36 13.42
N PRO A 207 -13.15 -8.31 13.40
CA PRO A 207 -13.96 -8.75 14.54
C PRO A 207 -13.70 -10.22 14.90
N GLU A 208 -14.03 -10.61 16.14
CA GLU A 208 -13.83 -11.98 16.62
C GLU A 208 -14.72 -12.96 15.87
N ASN A 209 -16.01 -12.65 15.75
CA ASN A 209 -17.00 -13.53 15.13
C ASN A 209 -17.37 -13.05 13.71
N PRO A 210 -17.46 -13.98 12.73
CA PRO A 210 -17.97 -13.65 11.40
C PRO A 210 -19.44 -13.30 11.48
N ILE A 211 -19.89 -12.42 10.58
CA ILE A 211 -21.30 -12.09 10.42
C ILE A 211 -22.03 -13.11 9.54
N LEU A 212 -21.30 -13.76 8.62
CA LEU A 212 -21.83 -14.78 7.72
C LEU A 212 -20.83 -15.93 7.58
N VAL A 213 -21.34 -17.16 7.69
CA VAL A 213 -20.60 -18.40 7.49
C VAL A 213 -21.45 -19.31 6.61
N ALA A 214 -20.90 -19.77 5.48
CA ALA A 214 -21.62 -20.62 4.56
C ALA A 214 -20.76 -21.78 4.06
N PRO A 215 -21.33 -22.98 3.89
CA PRO A 215 -20.68 -24.05 3.15
C PRO A 215 -20.59 -23.67 1.67
N LEU A 216 -19.40 -23.81 1.08
CA LEU A 216 -19.14 -23.47 -0.30
C LEU A 216 -18.05 -24.37 -0.86
N ASP A 217 -18.32 -25.08 -1.95
CA ASP A 217 -17.31 -25.83 -2.71
C ASP A 217 -17.08 -25.20 -4.08
N ILE A 218 -15.93 -24.52 -4.22
CA ILE A 218 -15.50 -23.89 -5.48
C ILE A 218 -14.68 -24.81 -6.39
N SER A 219 -14.47 -26.07 -6.01
CA SER A 219 -13.54 -26.98 -6.71
C SER A 219 -13.86 -27.27 -8.17
N LYS A 220 -15.14 -27.28 -8.52
CA LYS A 220 -15.60 -27.52 -9.90
C LYS A 220 -15.90 -26.24 -10.68
N ARG A 221 -15.75 -25.08 -10.04
CA ARG A 221 -16.16 -23.78 -10.59
C ARG A 221 -14.96 -22.96 -11.02
N PHE A 222 -13.86 -23.01 -10.28
CA PHE A 222 -12.71 -22.15 -10.54
C PHE A 222 -11.76 -22.77 -11.55
N ASN A 223 -11.34 -21.95 -12.53
CA ASN A 223 -10.24 -22.26 -13.43
C ASN A 223 -8.88 -22.05 -12.72
N GLY A 224 -7.80 -22.52 -13.35
CA GLY A 224 -6.45 -22.39 -12.80
C GLY A 224 -6.06 -20.96 -12.46
N PHE A 225 -6.50 -20.01 -13.29
CA PHE A 225 -6.32 -18.57 -13.11
C PHE A 225 -7.68 -17.87 -13.20
N MET A 226 -7.93 -16.95 -12.29
CA MET A 226 -9.17 -16.18 -12.19
C MET A 226 -8.84 -14.69 -12.07
N TYR A 227 -9.68 -13.83 -12.64
CA TYR A 227 -9.62 -12.39 -12.40
C TYR A 227 -10.28 -12.07 -11.07
N VAL A 228 -9.70 -11.12 -10.34
CA VAL A 228 -10.23 -10.66 -9.06
C VAL A 228 -10.38 -9.15 -9.10
N GLY A 229 -11.47 -8.63 -8.56
CA GLY A 229 -11.78 -7.22 -8.64
C GLY A 229 -13.03 -6.83 -7.86
N PHE A 230 -13.59 -5.70 -8.26
CA PHE A 230 -14.82 -5.16 -7.72
C PHE A 230 -15.77 -4.75 -8.84
N SER A 231 -17.06 -4.81 -8.53
CA SER A 231 -18.15 -4.29 -9.36
C SER A 231 -19.06 -3.43 -8.49
N ALA A 232 -19.59 -2.35 -9.05
CA ALA A 232 -20.68 -1.59 -8.44
C ALA A 232 -21.64 -1.09 -9.52
N SER A 233 -22.88 -0.87 -9.13
CA SER A 233 -23.94 -0.33 -9.98
C SER A 233 -24.71 0.70 -9.19
N ASN A 234 -25.20 1.76 -9.85
CA ASN A 234 -26.19 2.63 -9.25
C ASN A 234 -27.64 2.16 -9.50
N GLY A 235 -27.85 1.18 -10.38
CA GLY A 235 -29.19 0.70 -10.71
C GLY A 235 -30.11 1.82 -11.18
N ARG A 236 -31.24 1.96 -10.47
CA ARG A 236 -32.19 3.10 -10.58
C ARG A 236 -31.92 4.24 -9.59
N GLY A 237 -30.99 4.00 -8.66
CA GLY A 237 -30.55 4.97 -7.68
C GLY A 237 -29.37 5.80 -8.17
N SER A 238 -28.65 6.35 -7.21
CA SER A 238 -27.42 7.11 -7.40
C SER A 238 -26.61 6.95 -6.13
N ALA A 239 -25.33 6.63 -6.25
CA ALA A 239 -24.38 6.60 -5.15
C ALA A 239 -22.96 6.72 -5.71
N THR A 240 -22.03 7.17 -4.87
CA THR A 240 -20.60 7.03 -5.15
C THR A 240 -20.06 5.85 -4.36
N HIS A 241 -19.51 4.86 -5.05
CA HIS A 241 -18.91 3.66 -4.45
C HIS A 241 -17.38 3.75 -4.53
N LEU A 242 -16.70 3.77 -3.38
CA LEU A 242 -15.25 3.93 -3.27
C LEU A 242 -14.60 2.69 -2.66
N ILE A 243 -13.45 2.26 -3.18
CA ILE A 243 -12.56 1.26 -2.57
C ILE A 243 -11.21 1.93 -2.23
N ASP A 244 -10.79 1.87 -0.97
CA ASP A 244 -9.62 2.63 -0.48
C ASP A 244 -8.44 1.74 -0.07
N ASN A 245 -8.68 0.49 0.30
CA ASN A 245 -7.60 -0.44 0.65
C ASN A 245 -8.05 -1.82 0.22
N TRP A 246 -7.18 -2.58 -0.41
CA TRP A 246 -7.49 -3.93 -0.85
C TRP A 246 -6.25 -4.82 -0.83
N ARG A 247 -6.37 -5.94 -0.13
CA ARG A 247 -5.39 -7.02 -0.13
C ARG A 247 -6.08 -8.35 -0.40
N LEU A 248 -5.41 -9.20 -1.16
CA LEU A 248 -5.81 -10.59 -1.38
C LEU A 248 -4.59 -11.47 -1.15
N LYS A 249 -4.80 -12.62 -0.51
CA LYS A 249 -3.81 -13.68 -0.36
C LYS A 249 -4.45 -15.00 -0.75
N THR A 250 -3.75 -15.78 -1.55
CA THR A 250 -4.04 -17.20 -1.76
C THR A 250 -3.06 -18.04 -0.94
N SER A 251 -3.48 -19.22 -0.47
CA SER A 251 -2.66 -20.11 0.33
C SER A 251 -2.92 -21.56 -0.06
N GLU A 252 -1.84 -22.25 -0.40
CA GLU A 252 -1.84 -23.66 -0.78
C GLU A 252 -2.23 -24.53 0.43
N SER A 253 -3.07 -25.54 0.20
CA SER A 253 -3.38 -26.53 1.25
C SER A 253 -2.22 -27.51 1.36
N VAL A 254 -1.42 -27.37 2.42
CA VAL A 254 -0.41 -28.39 2.77
C VAL A 254 -1.13 -29.61 3.36
N PRO A 255 -0.91 -30.84 2.85
CA PRO A 255 -1.44 -32.06 3.50
C PRO A 255 -0.89 -32.19 4.93
N PRO A 256 -1.59 -32.89 5.85
CA PRO A 256 -1.19 -32.99 7.26
C PRO A 256 0.12 -33.75 7.53
N ASN A 257 0.88 -34.17 6.51
CA ASN A 257 2.19 -34.78 6.67
C ASN A 257 3.11 -34.34 5.52
N ILE A 258 3.91 -33.30 5.74
CA ILE A 258 5.28 -33.07 5.22
C ILE A 258 5.71 -31.69 5.74
N GLU A 259 6.72 -31.65 6.62
CA GLU A 259 7.51 -30.45 6.86
C GLU A 259 8.34 -30.17 5.60
N VAL A 260 8.21 -28.97 5.01
CA VAL A 260 9.30 -28.19 4.37
C VAL A 260 8.75 -26.88 3.77
N GLU A 261 9.49 -25.82 4.12
CA GLU A 261 9.71 -24.50 3.49
C GLU A 261 8.55 -23.71 2.84
N THR A 262 8.28 -22.58 3.49
CA THR A 262 7.38 -21.50 3.10
C THR A 262 7.64 -20.92 1.71
N VAL A 263 6.72 -21.15 0.78
CA VAL A 263 6.53 -20.27 -0.39
C VAL A 263 5.61 -19.12 0.02
N LYS A 264 6.19 -17.94 0.19
CA LYS A 264 5.45 -16.69 0.41
C LYS A 264 5.12 -16.06 -0.95
N SER A 265 3.83 -16.05 -1.29
CA SER A 265 3.26 -15.06 -2.20
C SER A 265 2.68 -13.93 -1.35
N GLU A 266 3.36 -12.78 -1.30
CA GLU A 266 2.93 -11.56 -0.62
C GLU A 266 2.82 -10.45 -1.68
N ASN A 267 1.61 -10.11 -2.13
CA ASN A 267 1.35 -8.87 -2.87
C ASN A 267 0.18 -8.12 -2.19
N CYS A 268 0.45 -6.99 -1.51
CA CYS A 268 -0.61 -6.01 -1.23
C CYS A 268 -0.99 -5.39 -2.58
N LEU A 269 -2.27 -5.47 -2.96
CA LEU A 269 -2.72 -4.99 -4.27
C LEU A 269 -3.09 -3.51 -4.25
N ILE A 270 -3.55 -2.97 -3.11
CA ILE A 270 -3.87 -1.55 -2.90
C ILE A 270 -3.66 -1.19 -1.43
N CYS A 271 -2.68 -0.33 -1.15
CA CYS A 271 -2.42 0.23 0.18
C CYS A 271 -2.28 1.76 0.01
N PHE A 272 -3.33 2.56 0.28
CA PHE A 272 -3.26 4.02 0.25
C PHE A 272 -3.10 4.61 1.68
N PRO A 273 -2.28 5.67 1.88
CA PRO A 273 -2.23 6.41 3.14
C PRO A 273 -3.51 7.26 3.33
N GLU A 274 -4.14 7.17 4.49
CA GLU A 274 -5.29 8.04 4.83
C GLU A 274 -4.82 9.46 5.14
N ASP A 275 -5.32 10.44 4.38
CA ASP A 275 -5.23 11.86 4.72
C ASP A 275 -6.48 12.26 5.53
N SER A 276 -6.27 12.70 6.76
CA SER A 276 -7.32 13.17 7.65
C SER A 276 -7.57 14.66 7.41
N GLY A 277 -8.61 14.97 6.63
CA GLY A 277 -9.09 16.33 6.44
C GLY A 277 -9.66 16.93 7.74
N LYS A 278 -9.31 18.19 8.01
CA LYS A 278 -10.02 19.09 8.92
C LYS A 278 -10.79 20.12 8.09
N ASP A 279 -11.98 20.43 8.58
CA ASP A 279 -12.89 21.46 8.09
C ASP A 279 -12.26 22.86 8.04
N GLU A 280 -12.64 23.67 7.05
CA GLU A 280 -12.80 25.12 7.23
C GLU A 280 -13.73 25.72 6.15
N GLU A 281 -14.68 26.52 6.63
CA GLU A 281 -15.71 27.26 5.90
C GLU A 281 -15.19 28.56 5.22
N ASP A 282 -15.87 28.89 4.12
CA ASP A 282 -16.21 30.22 3.57
C ASP A 282 -15.14 31.32 3.35
N LYS A 283 -15.04 31.75 2.07
CA LYS A 283 -15.42 33.13 1.67
C LYS A 283 -15.59 33.32 0.14
N LYS A 284 -16.66 34.05 -0.18
CA LYS A 284 -17.13 34.56 -1.49
C LYS A 284 -16.07 35.30 -2.32
N GLY A 285 -16.18 35.15 -3.64
CA GLY A 285 -15.65 36.07 -4.65
C GLY A 285 -16.31 35.85 -6.02
N SER A 286 -17.15 36.81 -6.42
CA SER A 286 -17.94 36.85 -7.65
C SER A 286 -17.12 37.35 -8.86
N SER A 287 -17.29 36.76 -10.05
CA SER A 287 -17.56 37.53 -11.28
C SER A 287 -18.11 36.67 -12.42
N ASN A 288 -19.04 37.28 -13.16
CA ASN A 288 -19.72 36.79 -14.36
C ASN A 288 -18.80 36.85 -15.59
N HIS A 289 -18.94 35.93 -16.56
CA HIS A 289 -19.59 36.24 -17.86
C HIS A 289 -19.52 35.11 -18.91
N HIS A 290 -20.67 34.92 -19.54
CA HIS A 290 -20.97 34.60 -20.94
C HIS A 290 -20.55 33.30 -21.64
N HIS A 291 -21.61 32.52 -21.87
CA HIS A 291 -21.98 31.65 -22.98
C HIS A 291 -21.60 32.18 -24.39
N TYR A 292 -21.04 31.33 -25.27
CA TYR A 292 -21.68 30.84 -26.51
C TYR A 292 -20.71 29.98 -27.35
N SER A 293 -21.31 29.03 -28.06
CA SER A 293 -20.75 28.03 -28.98
C SER A 293 -20.07 28.58 -30.23
N ASP A 294 -19.09 27.86 -30.78
CA ASP A 294 -19.23 27.03 -31.99
C ASP A 294 -17.91 26.91 -32.78
N LYS A 295 -17.87 25.80 -33.52
CA LYS A 295 -16.84 25.24 -34.39
C LYS A 295 -16.31 26.21 -35.45
N ARG A 296 -15.00 26.07 -35.64
CA ARG A 296 -14.09 26.36 -36.78
C ARG A 296 -12.87 27.00 -36.11
N VAL A 297 -11.76 26.30 -35.95
CA VAL A 297 -10.64 26.28 -36.89
C VAL A 297 -9.75 25.10 -36.49
N LEU A 298 -9.74 24.01 -37.28
CA LEU A 298 -8.86 22.85 -37.09
C LEU A 298 -7.66 22.85 -38.06
N GLU A 299 -7.44 23.91 -38.84
CA GLU A 299 -6.45 23.89 -39.94
C GLU A 299 -5.28 24.88 -39.79
N LEU A 300 -4.80 25.14 -38.56
CA LEU A 300 -3.54 25.88 -38.34
C LEU A 300 -2.58 25.22 -37.34
N ALA A 301 -2.92 24.05 -36.77
CA ALA A 301 -2.17 23.45 -35.67
C ALA A 301 -1.00 22.52 -36.07
N LEU A 302 -0.81 22.19 -37.35
CA LEU A 302 0.26 21.25 -37.77
C LEU A 302 1.58 21.96 -38.18
N GLY A 303 1.57 23.28 -38.44
CA GLY A 303 2.78 24.02 -38.82
C GLY A 303 3.68 24.41 -37.65
N LEU A 304 3.15 24.50 -36.42
CA LEU A 304 3.87 25.01 -35.25
C LEU A 304 4.62 23.92 -34.45
N LEU A 305 4.34 22.63 -34.68
CA LEU A 305 5.04 21.53 -34.01
C LEU A 305 6.41 21.24 -34.65
N GLY A 306 6.54 21.35 -35.98
CA GLY A 306 7.80 21.09 -36.68
C GLY A 306 8.90 22.12 -36.38
N LEU A 307 8.52 23.39 -36.21
CA LEU A 307 9.46 24.49 -36.01
C LEU A 307 10.11 24.44 -34.62
N ASN A 308 9.38 23.95 -33.61
CA ASN A 308 9.89 23.77 -32.24
C ASN A 308 10.90 22.62 -32.15
N VAL A 309 10.66 21.51 -32.86
CA VAL A 309 11.60 20.37 -32.88
C VAL A 309 12.94 20.75 -33.51
N ILE A 310 12.90 21.54 -34.60
CA ILE A 310 14.12 22.04 -35.25
C ILE A 310 14.90 22.99 -34.33
N LEU A 311 14.21 23.84 -33.58
CA LEU A 311 14.85 24.76 -32.64
C LEU A 311 15.53 24.00 -31.49
N ILE A 312 14.88 22.95 -30.95
CA ILE A 312 15.45 22.10 -29.90
C ILE A 312 16.71 21.39 -30.42
N LEU A 313 16.67 20.81 -31.62
CA LEU A 313 17.83 20.13 -32.21
C LEU A 313 19.03 21.07 -32.39
N LEU A 314 18.79 22.33 -32.81
CA LEU A 314 19.85 23.34 -32.93
C LEU A 314 20.48 23.69 -31.58
N THR A 315 19.68 23.84 -30.52
CA THR A 315 20.21 24.13 -29.18
C THR A 315 21.06 22.99 -28.61
N VAL A 316 20.62 21.73 -28.78
CA VAL A 316 21.38 20.55 -28.35
C VAL A 316 22.71 20.48 -29.11
N CYS A 317 22.70 20.75 -30.41
CA CYS A 317 23.92 20.74 -31.23
C CYS A 317 24.93 21.81 -30.76
N LEU A 318 24.47 23.02 -30.45
CA LEU A 318 25.31 24.09 -29.92
C LEU A 318 25.92 23.76 -28.54
N VAL A 319 25.15 23.14 -27.65
CA VAL A 319 25.65 22.70 -26.33
C VAL A 319 26.71 21.61 -26.48
N LEU A 320 26.50 20.63 -27.37
CA LEU A 320 27.49 19.58 -27.64
C LEU A 320 28.79 20.15 -28.23
N LEU A 321 28.69 21.11 -29.15
CA LEU A 321 29.86 21.81 -29.69
C LEU A 321 30.59 22.61 -28.61
N TYR A 322 29.86 23.27 -27.71
CA TYR A 322 30.44 24.00 -26.58
C TYR A 322 31.16 23.06 -25.60
N VAL A 323 30.56 21.92 -25.23
CA VAL A 323 31.19 20.91 -24.36
C VAL A 323 32.42 20.30 -25.02
N CYS A 324 32.37 19.98 -26.31
CA CYS A 324 33.51 19.50 -27.08
C CYS A 324 34.64 20.55 -27.14
N PHE A 325 34.29 21.83 -27.29
CA PHE A 325 35.25 22.93 -27.28
C PHE A 325 35.88 23.14 -25.90
N MET A 326 35.08 23.07 -24.83
CA MET A 326 35.57 23.17 -23.44
C MET A 326 36.47 21.99 -23.07
N LYS A 327 36.14 20.78 -23.51
CA LYS A 327 36.94 19.56 -23.27
C LYS A 327 38.28 19.59 -24.04
N ARG A 328 38.35 20.29 -25.18
CA ARG A 328 39.60 20.53 -25.93
C ARG A 328 40.48 21.62 -25.33
N ARG A 329 39.93 22.50 -24.48
CA ARG A 329 40.66 23.66 -23.94
C ARG A 329 41.41 23.38 -22.62
N ASN A 330 41.23 22.21 -22.01
CA ASN A 330 41.83 21.91 -20.71
C ASN A 330 42.55 20.54 -20.69
N PRO A 331 43.79 20.44 -21.21
CA PRO A 331 44.60 19.25 -21.06
C PRO A 331 45.28 19.23 -19.67
N SER A 332 44.86 18.26 -18.85
CA SER A 332 45.59 17.68 -17.71
C SER A 332 46.00 18.56 -16.52
N LYS A 333 45.37 18.30 -15.36
CA LYS A 333 46.10 18.21 -14.08
C LYS A 333 45.92 16.79 -13.52
N LYS A 334 47.03 16.06 -13.39
CA LYS A 334 47.11 14.78 -12.67
C LYS A 334 46.89 15.02 -11.16
N PRO A 335 46.20 14.14 -10.42
CA PRO A 335 46.20 14.16 -8.97
C PRO A 335 47.44 13.43 -8.42
N THR A 336 48.06 14.05 -7.41
CA THR A 336 49.18 13.54 -6.62
C THR A 336 48.66 12.77 -5.40
N GLU A 337 49.28 11.62 -5.10
CA GLU A 337 49.11 10.76 -3.90
C GLU A 337 49.71 11.45 -2.65
N GLU A 338 49.07 11.51 -1.47
CA GLU A 338 49.02 10.55 -0.33
C GLU A 338 48.30 11.26 0.87
N PRO A 339 47.92 10.62 2.02
CA PRO A 339 48.16 9.24 2.45
C PRO A 339 46.90 8.44 2.84
N GLN A 340 47.04 7.11 2.71
CA GLN A 340 46.07 6.08 3.11
C GLN A 340 45.97 5.94 4.64
N ILE A 341 44.84 6.33 5.25
CA ILE A 341 44.35 5.74 6.51
C ILE A 341 42.81 5.60 6.49
N CYS A 342 42.37 4.35 6.44
CA CYS A 342 41.08 3.79 6.82
C CYS A 342 39.79 4.26 6.10
N SER A 343 39.77 4.16 4.77
CA SER A 343 38.54 3.93 4.01
C SER A 343 38.31 2.42 3.85
N SER A 344 37.81 1.74 4.89
CA SER A 344 37.28 0.39 4.68
C SER A 344 35.98 0.17 5.46
N ARG A 345 34.93 -0.13 4.67
CA ARG A 345 33.60 -0.65 5.03
C ARG A 345 32.50 0.35 5.37
N PHE A 346 32.16 1.21 4.42
CA PHE A 346 30.75 1.25 3.99
C PHE A 346 30.46 -0.04 3.20
N GLN A 347 30.06 -1.12 3.89
CA GLN A 347 29.51 -2.31 3.23
C GLN A 347 28.01 -2.08 3.00
N GLU A 348 27.67 -1.34 1.94
CA GLU A 348 26.30 -0.94 1.59
C GLU A 348 25.34 -2.10 1.26
N ASN A 349 25.74 -3.37 1.32
CA ASN A 349 24.97 -4.49 0.75
C ASN A 349 24.82 -5.75 1.62
N ARG A 350 24.86 -5.66 2.95
CA ARG A 350 24.66 -6.84 3.80
C ARG A 350 23.35 -6.77 4.57
N MET A 351 22.44 -7.69 4.26
CA MET A 351 21.29 -7.99 5.11
C MET A 351 21.76 -8.37 6.53
N PRO A 352 20.96 -8.09 7.58
CA PRO A 352 21.29 -8.50 8.95
C PRO A 352 21.56 -10.00 9.01
N ARG A 353 22.74 -10.39 9.49
CA ARG A 353 23.18 -11.79 9.48
C ARG A 353 22.79 -12.50 10.76
N ARG A 354 22.47 -13.80 10.64
CA ARG A 354 22.37 -14.67 11.81
C ARG A 354 23.79 -14.90 12.38
N LEU A 355 24.00 -14.49 13.62
CA LEU A 355 25.26 -14.64 14.35
C LEU A 355 25.15 -15.78 15.36
N LYS A 356 26.25 -16.52 15.55
CA LYS A 356 26.30 -17.61 16.54
C LYS A 356 26.40 -17.05 17.95
N LEU A 357 25.74 -17.68 18.91
CA LEU A 357 25.79 -17.23 20.31
C LEU A 357 27.22 -17.28 20.87
N SER A 358 28.04 -18.24 20.44
CA SER A 358 29.44 -18.35 20.85
C SER A 358 30.26 -17.11 20.48
N GLU A 359 29.99 -16.54 19.30
CA GLU A 359 30.68 -15.34 18.81
C GLU A 359 30.29 -14.11 19.63
N ILE A 360 28.98 -13.92 19.86
CA ILE A 360 28.46 -12.82 20.67
C ILE A 360 28.95 -12.91 22.13
N ARG A 361 28.97 -14.12 22.71
CA ARG A 361 29.51 -14.34 24.06
C ARG A 361 30.99 -14.01 24.13
N SER A 362 31.78 -14.38 23.12
CA SER A 362 33.19 -13.99 23.08
C SER A 362 33.35 -12.47 23.01
N ALA A 363 32.59 -11.81 22.13
CA ALA A 363 32.66 -10.35 21.91
C ALA A 363 32.22 -9.53 23.14
N THR A 364 31.24 -10.04 23.89
CA THR A 364 30.73 -9.41 25.13
C THR A 364 31.46 -9.88 26.40
N LYS A 365 32.55 -10.66 26.28
CA LYS A 365 33.28 -11.28 27.40
C LYS A 365 32.36 -12.06 28.35
N GLY A 366 31.43 -12.82 27.78
CA GLY A 366 30.45 -13.61 28.49
C GLY A 366 29.28 -12.81 29.05
N PHE A 367 28.89 -11.71 28.39
CA PHE A 367 27.92 -10.72 28.90
C PHE A 367 28.37 -10.07 30.22
N CYS A 368 29.64 -9.65 30.26
CA CYS A 368 30.25 -9.04 31.44
C CYS A 368 29.59 -7.71 31.80
N ARG A 369 29.38 -7.45 33.10
CA ARG A 369 28.77 -6.20 33.60
C ARG A 369 29.53 -4.94 33.18
N ASN A 370 30.84 -5.02 33.04
CA ASN A 370 31.68 -3.88 32.60
C ASN A 370 31.49 -3.50 31.13
N GLN A 371 30.71 -4.28 30.37
CA GLN A 371 30.34 -3.96 28.99
C GLN A 371 28.91 -3.41 28.89
N ILE A 372 28.18 -3.25 30.00
CA ILE A 372 26.81 -2.74 29.97
C ILE A 372 26.82 -1.24 29.65
N VAL A 373 26.15 -0.87 28.57
CA VAL A 373 25.87 0.52 28.17
C VAL A 373 24.58 1.02 28.82
N SER A 374 23.59 0.13 28.91
CA SER A 374 22.29 0.42 29.53
C SER A 374 21.61 -0.88 29.96
N GLU A 375 20.91 -0.83 31.10
CA GLU A 375 20.11 -1.93 31.62
C GLU A 375 18.65 -1.46 31.73
N GLY A 376 17.77 -2.07 30.95
CA GLY A 376 16.34 -1.81 30.96
C GLY A 376 15.54 -3.03 31.43
N VAL A 377 14.23 -2.85 31.63
CA VAL A 377 13.33 -3.91 32.12
C VAL A 377 13.19 -5.07 31.13
N SER A 378 13.25 -4.79 29.82
CA SER A 378 13.07 -5.79 28.76
C SER A 378 14.36 -6.26 28.09
N ALA A 379 15.45 -5.48 28.18
CA ALA A 379 16.71 -5.80 27.54
C ALA A 379 17.90 -5.13 28.24
N ILE A 380 19.06 -5.78 28.14
CA ILE A 380 20.36 -5.24 28.53
C ILE A 380 21.16 -4.96 27.27
N LEU A 381 21.70 -3.75 27.16
CA LEU A 381 22.53 -3.31 26.05
C LEU A 381 24.00 -3.39 26.45
N TYR A 382 24.77 -4.17 25.70
CA TYR A 382 26.21 -4.32 25.89
C TYR A 382 26.97 -3.67 24.73
N GLU A 383 28.09 -3.03 25.03
CA GLU A 383 29.10 -2.70 24.03
C GLU A 383 29.93 -3.95 23.75
N ALA A 384 30.23 -4.20 22.48
CA ALA A 384 31.09 -5.31 22.08
C ALA A 384 31.84 -4.99 20.80
N SER A 385 32.87 -5.76 20.51
CA SER A 385 33.60 -5.69 19.23
C SER A 385 33.56 -7.05 18.54
N LEU A 386 32.94 -7.11 17.36
CA LEU A 386 32.82 -8.31 16.55
C LEU A 386 33.88 -8.29 15.43
N PRO A 387 34.59 -9.40 15.16
CA PRO A 387 35.56 -9.48 14.07
C PRO A 387 34.96 -9.16 12.68
N SER A 388 33.68 -9.47 12.49
CA SER A 388 32.98 -9.26 11.23
C SER A 388 32.55 -7.81 11.00
N CYS A 389 32.19 -7.08 12.06
CA CYS A 389 31.42 -5.83 12.00
C CYS A 389 32.07 -4.65 12.76
N GLY A 390 33.16 -4.86 13.51
CA GLY A 390 33.76 -3.83 14.37
C GLY A 390 32.96 -3.61 15.66
N ASN A 391 32.93 -2.38 16.15
CA ASN A 391 32.21 -2.03 17.37
C ASN A 391 30.69 -2.06 17.16
N VAL A 392 29.99 -2.75 18.06
CA VAL A 392 28.55 -3.01 17.98
C VAL A 392 27.88 -2.81 19.33
N ALA A 393 26.58 -2.53 19.28
CA ALA A 393 25.71 -2.54 20.44
C ALA A 393 24.87 -3.82 20.44
N VAL A 394 25.05 -4.67 21.45
CA VAL A 394 24.40 -5.97 21.61
C VAL A 394 23.22 -5.82 22.56
N LYS A 395 22.01 -5.81 22.02
CA LYS A 395 20.77 -5.75 22.79
C LYS A 395 20.29 -7.18 23.08
N ARG A 396 20.51 -7.63 24.32
CA ARG A 396 20.10 -8.94 24.81
C ARG A 396 18.78 -8.81 25.55
N PHE A 397 17.74 -9.49 25.08
CA PHE A 397 16.42 -9.46 25.71
C PHE A 397 16.42 -10.31 26.98
N ILE A 398 15.87 -9.77 28.06
CA ILE A 398 15.83 -10.46 29.36
C ILE A 398 14.69 -11.48 29.31
N ASN A 399 15.05 -12.76 29.39
CA ASN A 399 14.07 -13.84 29.49
C ASN A 399 13.63 -14.02 30.95
N ALA A 400 12.91 -13.04 31.49
CA ALA A 400 12.30 -13.12 32.81
C ALA A 400 10.93 -13.81 32.68
N ASN A 401 10.88 -15.10 33.00
CA ASN A 401 9.67 -15.89 33.25
C ASN A 401 8.63 -15.94 32.12
N LYS A 402 8.81 -16.89 31.18
CA LYS A 402 7.77 -17.62 30.41
C LYS A 402 6.43 -16.89 30.19
N THR A 403 6.46 -15.64 29.76
CA THR A 403 5.26 -14.91 29.34
C THR A 403 5.48 -14.56 27.89
N SER A 404 4.53 -14.97 27.06
CA SER A 404 4.49 -14.80 25.59
C SER A 404 4.68 -13.36 25.09
N SER A 405 4.66 -12.38 26.00
CA SER A 405 4.83 -10.95 25.73
C SER A 405 6.27 -10.55 25.33
N PHE A 406 7.32 -11.14 25.92
CA PHE A 406 8.71 -10.69 25.70
C PHE A 406 9.35 -11.27 24.43
N GLU A 407 9.01 -12.50 24.05
CA GLU A 407 9.33 -13.03 22.71
C GLU A 407 8.72 -12.12 21.63
N GLY A 408 7.52 -11.56 21.90
CA GLY A 408 6.88 -10.56 21.06
C GLY A 408 7.71 -9.30 20.85
N GLN A 409 8.45 -8.80 21.85
CA GLN A 409 9.29 -7.59 21.70
C GLN A 409 10.49 -7.84 20.78
N PHE A 410 11.21 -8.95 20.99
CA PHE A 410 12.31 -9.35 20.10
C PHE A 410 11.80 -9.53 18.68
N VAL A 411 10.73 -10.29 18.48
CA VAL A 411 10.17 -10.56 17.13
C VAL A 411 9.69 -9.27 16.48
N THR A 412 8.99 -8.40 17.23
CA THR A 412 8.50 -7.12 16.70
C THR A 412 9.65 -6.22 16.27
N GLU A 413 10.67 -6.06 17.11
CA GLU A 413 11.83 -5.22 16.80
C GLU A 413 12.67 -5.82 15.67
N PHE A 414 12.90 -7.14 15.69
CA PHE A 414 13.59 -7.85 14.63
C PHE A 414 12.88 -7.69 13.29
N VAL A 415 11.57 -7.96 13.21
CA VAL A 415 10.80 -7.87 11.95
C VAL A 415 10.81 -6.44 11.41
N LYS A 416 10.68 -5.42 12.28
CA LYS A 416 10.77 -4.01 11.88
C LYS A 416 12.14 -3.67 11.30
N MET A 417 13.22 -4.07 11.98
CA MET A 417 14.59 -3.70 11.59
C MET A 417 15.15 -4.59 10.46
N ALA A 418 14.71 -5.84 10.35
CA ALA A 418 15.14 -6.80 9.33
C ALA A 418 14.50 -6.52 7.95
N GLY A 419 13.44 -5.72 7.90
CA GLY A 419 12.81 -5.22 6.67
C GLY A 419 13.67 -4.29 5.81
N SER A 420 15.00 -4.32 5.98
CA SER A 420 15.96 -3.48 5.27
C SER A 420 15.73 -1.98 5.45
N LEU A 421 15.36 -1.54 6.65
CA LEU A 421 15.41 -0.11 7.00
C LEU A 421 16.84 0.39 6.76
N ARG A 422 16.95 1.34 5.83
CA ARG A 422 18.21 1.87 5.31
C ARG A 422 18.05 3.36 5.13
N HIS A 423 18.46 4.09 6.15
CA HIS A 423 18.50 5.54 6.09
C HIS A 423 19.73 6.01 6.83
N ARG A 424 20.42 7.01 6.28
CA ARG A 424 21.69 7.54 6.82
C ARG A 424 21.59 8.05 8.27
N ASN A 425 20.37 8.35 8.73
CA ASN A 425 20.06 8.85 10.06
C ASN A 425 19.28 7.84 10.92
N LEU A 426 19.29 6.55 10.56
CA LEU A 426 18.78 5.44 11.36
C LEU A 426 19.90 4.49 11.74
N VAL A 427 19.79 3.92 12.94
CA VAL A 427 20.76 2.94 13.44
C VAL A 427 20.57 1.61 12.72
N GLN A 428 21.62 1.12 12.08
CA GLN A 428 21.54 -0.10 11.28
C GLN A 428 21.60 -1.37 12.14
N LEU A 429 20.67 -2.29 11.90
CA LEU A 429 20.77 -3.67 12.41
C LEU A 429 21.82 -4.44 11.63
N GLN A 430 22.87 -4.90 12.31
CA GLN A 430 23.99 -5.65 11.74
C GLN A 430 23.77 -7.16 11.78
N GLY A 431 23.08 -7.65 12.82
CA GLY A 431 22.81 -9.08 12.96
C GLY A 431 21.85 -9.43 14.09
N TRP A 432 21.55 -10.72 14.20
CA TRP A 432 20.62 -11.27 15.18
C TRP A 432 21.04 -12.67 15.62
N CYS A 433 20.64 -13.08 16.82
CA CYS A 433 20.86 -14.42 17.34
C CYS A 433 19.61 -14.93 18.06
N CYS A 434 19.22 -16.17 17.73
CA CYS A 434 18.20 -16.95 18.41
C CYS A 434 18.76 -18.36 18.62
N GLU A 435 19.39 -18.59 19.78
CA GLU A 435 20.04 -19.85 20.15
C GLU A 435 19.90 -20.08 21.66
N LYS A 436 19.62 -21.31 22.10
CA LYS A 436 19.64 -21.70 23.52
C LYS A 436 18.85 -20.76 24.45
N LYS A 437 17.70 -20.24 23.98
CA LYS A 437 16.82 -19.26 24.67
C LYS A 437 17.37 -17.84 24.80
N GLU A 438 18.47 -17.54 24.13
CA GLU A 438 19.01 -16.20 24.00
C GLU A 438 18.39 -15.53 22.76
N LEU A 439 17.76 -14.38 22.98
CA LEU A 439 17.20 -13.52 21.94
C LEU A 439 18.02 -12.22 21.92
N ILE A 440 18.75 -11.99 20.83
CA ILE A 440 19.74 -10.92 20.76
C ILE A 440 19.66 -10.20 19.41
N LEU A 441 19.65 -8.88 19.45
CA LEU A 441 19.83 -8.01 18.28
C LEU A 441 21.16 -7.28 18.39
N VAL A 442 21.87 -7.18 17.25
CA VAL A 442 23.18 -6.54 17.16
C VAL A 442 23.08 -5.35 16.23
N TYR A 443 23.25 -4.16 16.79
CA TYR A 443 23.23 -2.89 16.09
C TYR A 443 24.63 -2.33 15.89
N GLU A 444 24.78 -1.39 14.96
CA GLU A 444 25.98 -0.56 14.94
C GLU A 444 26.10 0.25 16.25
N PHE A 445 27.34 0.56 16.64
CA PHE A 445 27.60 1.31 17.85
C PHE A 445 27.59 2.83 17.60
N ILE A 446 26.84 3.58 18.42
CA ILE A 446 26.76 5.05 18.35
C ILE A 446 27.76 5.66 19.34
N THR A 447 28.84 6.24 18.82
CA THR A 447 29.99 6.71 19.63
C THR A 447 29.71 7.93 20.51
N ASN A 448 28.80 8.82 20.10
CA ASN A 448 28.51 10.08 20.82
C ASN A 448 27.37 9.97 21.84
N GLY A 449 26.81 8.77 22.06
CA GLY A 449 25.66 8.57 22.95
C GLY A 449 24.36 9.20 22.43
N SER A 450 23.38 9.36 23.32
CA SER A 450 22.06 9.89 22.98
C SER A 450 22.05 11.42 22.94
N LEU A 451 21.24 11.98 22.03
CA LEU A 451 21.03 13.42 21.93
C LEU A 451 20.45 14.01 23.24
N ASP A 452 19.61 13.25 23.93
CA ASP A 452 19.07 13.60 25.26
C ASP A 452 20.17 13.95 26.26
N LYS A 453 21.21 13.11 26.36
CA LYS A 453 22.37 13.37 27.24
C LYS A 453 23.11 14.64 26.84
N ILE A 454 23.28 14.89 25.54
CA ILE A 454 23.99 16.06 25.03
C ILE A 454 23.19 17.35 25.30
N LEU A 455 21.85 17.31 25.18
CA LEU A 455 20.98 18.47 25.36
C LEU A 455 20.72 18.80 26.82
N HIS A 456 20.54 17.79 27.68
CA HIS A 456 20.05 17.99 29.05
C HIS A 456 21.12 17.75 30.13
N HIS A 457 22.25 17.11 29.78
CA HIS A 457 23.34 16.81 30.70
C HIS A 457 24.72 17.20 30.12
N PRO A 458 24.95 18.49 29.82
CA PRO A 458 26.21 18.94 29.23
C PRO A 458 27.37 18.75 30.21
N THR A 459 28.35 17.94 29.81
CA THR A 459 29.64 17.80 30.51
C THR A 459 30.66 18.82 29.99
N PRO A 460 31.75 19.14 30.72
CA PRO A 460 32.81 20.04 30.25
C PRO A 460 33.46 19.61 28.93
N ALA A 461 33.38 18.31 28.59
CA ALA A 461 33.87 17.75 27.32
C ALA A 461 32.86 17.85 26.16
N ASN A 462 31.58 18.08 26.45
CA ASN A 462 30.51 18.22 25.46
C ASN A 462 30.10 19.69 25.39
N ASN A 463 30.75 20.45 24.50
CA ASN A 463 30.34 21.81 24.20
C ASN A 463 28.85 21.82 23.79
N SER A 464 28.08 22.77 24.35
CA SER A 464 26.68 22.99 23.97
C SER A 464 26.56 23.03 22.45
N LEU A 465 25.66 22.20 21.91
CA LEU A 465 25.44 22.10 20.46
C LEU A 465 25.14 23.50 19.90
N SER A 466 25.96 23.95 18.94
CA SER A 466 25.72 25.21 18.23
C SER A 466 24.39 25.17 17.50
N PHE A 467 23.81 26.35 17.20
CA PHE A 467 22.56 26.42 16.45
C PHE A 467 22.64 25.69 15.10
N ASP A 468 23.76 25.83 14.38
CA ASP A 468 23.99 25.12 13.11
C ASP A 468 23.97 23.60 13.29
N ALA A 469 24.63 23.08 14.34
CA ALA A 469 24.61 21.66 14.66
C ALA A 469 23.20 21.18 15.01
N ARG A 470 22.44 21.95 15.80
CA ARG A 470 21.04 21.64 16.15
C ARG A 470 20.14 21.61 14.93
N SER A 471 20.31 22.56 14.00
CA SER A 471 19.56 22.62 12.75
C SER A 471 19.82 21.39 11.87
N LYS A 472 21.08 20.98 11.74
CA LYS A 472 21.46 19.74 11.01
C LYS A 472 20.89 18.48 11.66
N ILE A 473 20.88 18.41 13.00
CA ILE A 473 20.28 17.30 13.75
C ILE A 473 18.77 17.26 13.48
N LEU A 474 18.07 18.40 13.58
CA LEU A 474 16.64 18.48 13.32
C LEU A 474 16.31 18.01 11.89
N LEU A 475 17.06 18.48 10.89
CA LEU A 475 16.89 18.02 9.50
C LEU A 475 17.13 16.51 9.36
N GLY A 476 18.16 15.97 10.03
CA GLY A 476 18.45 14.53 10.01
C GLY A 476 17.34 13.70 10.66
N VAL A 477 16.79 14.17 11.79
CA VAL A 477 15.67 13.52 12.48
C VAL A 477 14.41 13.58 11.63
N SER A 478 14.06 14.75 11.06
CA SER A 478 12.92 14.89 10.17
C SER A 478 13.05 13.99 8.95
N SER A 479 14.23 13.92 8.33
CA SER A 479 14.51 13.01 7.21
C SER A 479 14.29 11.54 7.60
N ALA A 480 14.76 11.13 8.79
CA ALA A 480 14.55 9.77 9.28
C ALA A 480 13.08 9.47 9.58
N LEU A 481 12.34 10.44 10.12
CA LEU A 481 10.92 10.27 10.43
C LEU A 481 10.07 10.16 9.16
N VAL A 482 10.31 11.02 8.17
CA VAL A 482 9.68 10.91 6.84
C VAL A 482 9.98 9.53 6.24
N TYR A 483 11.24 9.09 6.29
CA TYR A 483 11.60 7.76 5.83
C TYR A 483 10.81 6.64 6.53
N LEU A 484 10.72 6.68 7.87
CA LEU A 484 10.02 5.67 8.65
C LEU A 484 8.50 5.68 8.47
N HIS A 485 7.90 6.86 8.27
CA HIS A 485 6.45 7.03 8.25
C HIS A 485 5.85 6.98 6.84
N GLU A 486 6.56 7.52 5.85
CA GLU A 486 6.05 7.74 4.49
C GLU A 486 6.76 6.86 3.45
N GLU A 487 8.06 6.62 3.59
CA GLU A 487 8.86 5.89 2.57
C GLU A 487 8.97 4.38 2.84
N CYS A 488 8.70 3.92 4.07
CA CYS A 488 8.67 2.50 4.42
C CYS A 488 7.34 1.84 4.00
N GLU A 489 7.40 0.63 3.42
CA GLU A 489 6.23 -0.16 2.98
C GLU A 489 5.16 -0.33 4.07
N LYS A 490 5.59 -0.41 5.33
CA LYS A 490 4.73 -0.33 6.51
C LYS A 490 5.21 0.82 7.39
N PRO A 491 4.37 1.83 7.68
CA PRO A 491 4.75 2.93 8.55
C PRO A 491 5.23 2.42 9.91
N ILE A 492 6.45 2.79 10.29
CA ILE A 492 7.03 2.41 11.57
C ILE A 492 6.84 3.56 12.54
N ILE A 493 5.82 3.44 13.37
CA ILE A 493 5.57 4.38 14.45
C ILE A 493 6.52 4.07 15.60
N HIS A 494 7.39 5.02 15.92
CA HIS A 494 8.20 4.99 17.13
C HIS A 494 7.27 5.16 18.35
N ARG A 495 7.21 4.16 19.22
CA ARG A 495 6.50 4.26 20.50
C ARG A 495 7.55 4.54 21.57
N ASN A 496 7.38 5.66 22.28
CA ASN A 496 8.26 6.05 23.38
C ASN A 496 8.10 5.12 24.58
#